data_AF-A0A536XSZ6-F1
#
_entry.id   AF-A0A536XSZ6-F1
#
_cell.length_a   1.000
_cell.length_b   1.000
_cell.length_c   1.000
_cell.angle_alpha   90.00
_cell.angle_beta   90.00
_cell.angle_gamma   90.00
#
_symmetry.space_group_name_H-M   'P 1'
#
loop_
_entity.id
_entity.type
_entity.pdbx_description
1 polymer ?
#
loop_
_entity_poly.entity_id
_entity_poly.type
_entity_poly.pdbx_seq_one_letter_code
_entity_poly.pdbx_strand_id
1 'polypeptide(L)'
;MSLEDTDDLAIFTPTDKGKAELKAGSTKLSTIALELMVMFDGKTPMSAIVKRFTGARAGEIGDAVTALLRGKLIDIVSGKTAEADFGAMFEVPVETVPESVPAEIRDEAEKGMLSLGLSGYYIGVAQQAAAKKAPNNGSKYSVLLIEDNLQFSTAVRMLLKLEGYEPRVASNREEIVAALRTSHLPDVILLDVNLPGTDGFDILARVRQHPALRAIPVIMLTAQTSRRDVLRGLVGGANGYITKPFEHEALVKSLRAVLGL
;
A
#
# COMPACT_ATOMS: atom_id res chain seq x y z
N MET A 1 26.79 4.29 -5.27
CA MET A 1 25.93 3.37 -4.52
C MET A 1 26.77 2.82 -3.39
N SER A 2 26.75 3.53 -2.26
CA SER A 2 27.11 2.95 -0.97
C SER A 2 25.97 2.00 -0.54
N LEU A 3 26.20 1.14 0.46
CA LEU A 3 25.10 0.31 0.99
C LEU A 3 23.94 1.13 1.52
N GLU A 4 24.19 2.37 1.94
CA GLU A 4 23.16 3.33 2.35
C GLU A 4 22.22 3.74 1.20
N ASP A 5 22.63 3.55 -0.06
CA ASP A 5 21.81 3.80 -1.25
C ASP A 5 21.04 2.55 -1.74
N THR A 6 21.27 1.39 -1.13
CA THR A 6 20.62 0.14 -1.52
C THR A 6 19.44 -0.07 -0.58
N ASP A 7 18.23 0.01 -1.13
CA ASP A 7 16.99 -0.24 -0.39
C ASP A 7 17.14 -1.49 0.51
N ASP A 8 16.88 -1.36 1.81
CA ASP A 8 16.97 -2.45 2.80
C ASP A 8 16.08 -3.66 2.45
N LEU A 9 15.13 -3.46 1.54
CA LEU A 9 14.23 -4.48 0.98
C LEU A 9 14.72 -5.08 -0.34
N ALA A 10 15.86 -4.62 -0.87
CA ALA A 10 16.43 -5.13 -2.12
C ALA A 10 16.71 -6.63 -2.03
N ILE A 11 16.34 -7.35 -3.07
CA ILE A 11 16.56 -8.78 -3.20
C ILE A 11 17.47 -9.01 -4.39
N PHE A 12 18.45 -9.89 -4.21
CA PHE A 12 19.46 -10.17 -5.20
C PHE A 12 19.38 -11.63 -5.64
N THR A 13 19.72 -11.88 -6.89
CA THR A 13 19.89 -13.22 -7.44
C THR A 13 21.22 -13.30 -8.19
N PRO A 14 21.96 -14.41 -8.11
CA PRO A 14 23.11 -14.66 -8.96
C PRO A 14 22.68 -14.73 -10.43
N THR A 15 23.42 -14.05 -11.30
CA THR A 15 23.28 -14.18 -12.75
C THR A 15 23.85 -15.52 -13.21
N ASP A 16 23.67 -15.88 -14.48
CA ASP A 16 24.32 -17.09 -15.03
C ASP A 16 25.85 -17.00 -14.93
N LYS A 17 26.40 -15.78 -15.03
CA LYS A 17 27.83 -15.51 -14.81
C LYS A 17 28.22 -15.72 -13.34
N GLY A 18 27.42 -15.24 -12.40
CA GLY A 18 27.64 -15.50 -10.97
C GLY A 18 27.56 -16.97 -10.61
N LYS A 19 26.60 -17.70 -11.17
CA LYS A 19 26.46 -19.16 -10.98
C LYS A 19 27.66 -19.91 -11.56
N ALA A 20 28.22 -19.47 -12.68
CA ALA A 20 29.43 -20.03 -13.24
C ALA A 20 30.66 -19.75 -12.35
N GLU A 21 30.76 -18.55 -11.78
CA GLU A 21 31.83 -18.17 -10.85
C GLU A 21 31.82 -19.04 -9.59
N LEU A 22 30.64 -19.33 -9.01
CA LEU A 22 30.51 -20.23 -7.85
C LEU A 22 30.91 -21.69 -8.14
N LYS A 23 30.80 -22.12 -9.40
CA LYS A 23 31.17 -23.48 -9.84
C LYS A 23 32.62 -23.57 -10.31
N ALA A 24 33.33 -22.45 -10.43
CA ALA A 24 34.72 -22.43 -10.84
C ALA A 24 35.62 -22.96 -9.71
N GLY A 25 36.66 -23.72 -10.06
CA GLY A 25 37.64 -24.25 -9.09
C GLY A 25 38.56 -23.19 -8.47
N SER A 26 38.44 -21.93 -8.88
CA SER A 26 39.19 -20.79 -8.34
C SER A 26 38.42 -19.48 -8.60
N THR A 27 38.43 -18.54 -7.65
CA THR A 27 37.81 -17.22 -7.79
C THR A 27 38.72 -16.11 -7.29
N LYS A 28 38.47 -14.87 -7.74
CA LYS A 28 39.10 -13.64 -7.24
C LYS A 28 38.19 -12.84 -6.29
N LEU A 29 37.00 -13.35 -5.99
CA LEU A 29 36.06 -12.72 -5.08
C LEU A 29 36.53 -12.78 -3.63
N SER A 30 36.17 -11.77 -2.84
CA SER A 30 36.40 -11.80 -1.40
C SER A 30 35.51 -12.85 -0.72
N THR A 31 35.89 -13.28 0.49
CA THR A 31 35.10 -14.23 1.28
C THR A 31 33.67 -13.73 1.51
N ILE A 32 33.50 -12.44 1.82
CA ILE A 32 32.18 -11.81 2.01
C ILE A 32 31.36 -11.86 0.71
N ALA A 33 31.97 -11.59 -0.44
CA ALA A 33 31.27 -11.65 -1.73
C ALA A 33 30.82 -13.07 -2.09
N LEU A 34 31.64 -14.09 -1.79
CA LEU A 34 31.26 -15.49 -1.97
C LEU A 34 30.10 -15.90 -1.05
N GLU A 35 30.17 -15.56 0.23
CA GLU A 35 29.09 -15.84 1.19
C GLU A 35 27.78 -15.17 0.78
N LEU A 36 27.83 -13.90 0.36
CA LEU A 36 26.67 -13.18 -0.18
C LEU A 36 26.08 -13.90 -1.41
N MET A 37 26.92 -14.31 -2.36
CA MET A 37 26.48 -15.01 -3.56
C MET A 37 25.79 -16.35 -3.26
N VAL A 38 26.20 -17.05 -2.20
CA VAL A 38 25.54 -18.28 -1.74
C VAL A 38 24.19 -17.98 -1.09
N MET A 39 24.07 -16.84 -0.40
CA MET A 39 22.84 -16.43 0.29
C MET A 39 21.81 -15.75 -0.62
N PHE A 40 22.22 -15.19 -1.75
CA PHE A 40 21.32 -14.62 -2.74
C PHE A 40 20.54 -15.71 -3.47
N ASP A 41 19.31 -15.91 -3.02
CA ASP A 41 18.37 -16.91 -3.54
C ASP A 41 17.26 -16.30 -4.41
N GLY A 42 17.33 -14.98 -4.64
CA GLY A 42 16.28 -14.22 -5.32
C GLY A 42 14.99 -14.06 -4.52
N LYS A 43 14.99 -14.37 -3.22
CA LYS A 43 13.80 -14.33 -2.35
C LYS A 43 14.03 -13.61 -1.03
N THR A 44 15.23 -13.70 -0.47
CA THR A 44 15.54 -13.20 0.86
C THR A 44 16.00 -11.73 0.79
N PRO A 45 15.33 -10.79 1.49
CA PRO A 45 15.73 -9.39 1.53
C PRO A 45 17.12 -9.18 2.09
N MET A 46 17.82 -8.15 1.60
CA MET A 46 19.14 -7.79 2.08
C MET A 46 19.17 -7.53 3.59
N SER A 47 18.16 -6.86 4.15
CA SER A 47 18.02 -6.65 5.60
C SER A 47 17.96 -7.94 6.44
N ALA A 48 17.46 -9.05 5.88
CA ALA A 48 17.46 -10.35 6.54
C ALA A 48 18.79 -11.10 6.37
N ILE A 49 19.46 -10.93 5.23
CA ILE A 49 20.78 -11.50 4.95
C ILE A 49 21.85 -10.84 5.82
N VAL A 50 21.85 -9.50 5.92
CA VAL A 50 22.84 -8.74 6.71
C VAL A 50 22.84 -9.14 8.19
N LYS A 51 21.66 -9.44 8.76
CA LYS A 51 21.54 -9.91 10.16
C LYS A 51 22.24 -11.25 10.42
N ARG A 52 22.53 -12.03 9.38
CA ARG A 52 23.26 -13.32 9.47
C ARG A 52 24.77 -13.15 9.41
N PHE A 53 25.27 -11.98 9.01
CA PHE A 53 26.69 -11.64 9.07
C PHE A 53 27.05 -11.16 10.47
N THR A 54 27.66 -12.02 11.27
CA THR A 54 28.09 -11.68 12.64
C THR A 54 29.53 -11.14 12.72
N GLY A 55 30.29 -11.15 11.62
CA GLY A 55 31.72 -10.82 11.61
C GLY A 55 32.18 -9.75 10.60
N ALA A 56 31.27 -9.21 9.78
CA ALA A 56 31.59 -8.19 8.77
C ALA A 56 30.95 -6.85 9.14
N ARG A 57 31.66 -5.74 8.95
CA ARG A 57 31.08 -4.40 9.14
C ARG A 57 30.12 -4.08 8.00
N ALA A 58 29.11 -3.26 8.28
CA ALA A 58 28.13 -2.84 7.28
C ALA A 58 28.80 -2.30 6.00
N GLY A 59 29.83 -1.45 6.10
CA GLY A 59 30.56 -0.94 4.94
C GLY A 59 31.21 -2.02 4.06
N GLU A 60 31.77 -3.07 4.67
CA GLU A 60 32.46 -4.16 3.95
C GLU A 60 31.48 -5.02 3.15
N ILE A 61 30.28 -5.25 3.70
CA ILE A 61 29.18 -5.94 3.00
C ILE A 61 28.77 -5.12 1.77
N GLY A 62 28.82 -3.80 1.85
CA GLY A 62 28.33 -2.93 0.79
C GLY A 62 29.27 -2.74 -0.35
N ASP A 63 30.55 -2.65 -0.02
CA ASP A 63 31.60 -2.71 -1.02
C ASP A 63 31.55 -4.04 -1.78
N ALA A 64 31.27 -5.15 -1.09
CA ALA A 64 31.10 -6.46 -1.71
C ALA A 64 29.88 -6.52 -2.65
N VAL A 65 28.70 -6.07 -2.22
CA VAL A 65 27.50 -6.00 -3.08
C VAL A 65 27.74 -5.11 -4.31
N THR A 66 28.36 -3.95 -4.11
CA THR A 66 28.69 -3.02 -5.20
C THR A 66 29.66 -3.64 -6.20
N ALA A 67 30.67 -4.37 -5.72
CA ALA A 67 31.62 -5.07 -6.57
C ALA A 67 30.95 -6.18 -7.38
N LEU A 68 30.03 -6.95 -6.78
CA LEU A 68 29.27 -8.00 -7.45
C LEU A 68 28.33 -7.46 -8.54
N LEU A 69 27.63 -6.35 -8.27
CA LEU A 69 26.79 -5.65 -9.26
C LEU A 69 27.63 -5.12 -10.42
N ARG A 70 28.75 -4.43 -10.13
CA ARG A 70 29.67 -3.91 -11.15
C ARG A 70 30.24 -5.05 -12.01
N GLY A 71 30.51 -6.19 -11.40
CA GLY A 71 30.98 -7.42 -12.07
C GLY A 71 29.91 -8.15 -12.88
N LYS A 72 28.63 -7.75 -12.78
CA LYS A 72 27.45 -8.44 -13.33
C LYS A 72 27.33 -9.89 -12.86
N LEU A 73 27.75 -10.17 -11.63
CA LEU A 73 27.70 -11.50 -11.02
C LEU A 73 26.39 -11.73 -10.29
N ILE A 74 25.77 -10.64 -9.82
CA ILE A 74 24.44 -10.64 -9.25
C ILE A 74 23.62 -9.60 -10.00
N ASP A 75 22.33 -9.86 -10.12
CA ASP A 75 21.35 -8.86 -10.50
C ASP A 75 20.51 -8.53 -9.29
N ILE A 76 20.09 -7.26 -9.21
CA ILE A 76 18.95 -6.91 -8.36
C ILE A 76 17.76 -7.60 -9.00
N VAL A 77 17.03 -8.36 -8.20
CA VAL A 77 15.66 -8.75 -8.52
C VAL A 77 14.83 -7.47 -8.45
N SER A 78 15.03 -6.58 -9.43
CA SER A 78 14.14 -5.48 -9.74
C SER A 78 12.92 -6.13 -10.36
N GLY A 79 12.17 -6.75 -9.46
CA GLY A 79 10.98 -7.47 -9.77
C GLY A 79 10.97 -8.95 -9.42
N LYS A 80 10.12 -9.27 -8.43
CA LYS A 80 9.54 -10.59 -8.06
C LYS A 80 9.71 -11.06 -6.61
N THR A 81 9.57 -10.14 -5.66
CA THR A 81 9.18 -10.49 -4.27
C THR A 81 8.11 -9.58 -3.65
N ALA A 82 7.52 -8.70 -4.46
CA ALA A 82 6.17 -8.16 -4.26
C ALA A 82 5.50 -7.86 -5.62
N GLU A 83 5.94 -8.54 -6.68
CA GLU A 83 5.72 -8.08 -8.06
C GLU A 83 4.67 -8.87 -8.85
N ALA A 84 4.14 -9.97 -8.31
CA ALA A 84 3.17 -10.79 -9.02
C ALA A 84 1.69 -10.48 -8.74
N ASP A 85 1.34 -9.55 -7.83
CA ASP A 85 -0.05 -9.54 -7.33
C ASP A 85 -0.86 -8.27 -7.58
N PHE A 86 -0.27 -7.07 -7.73
CA PHE A 86 -1.11 -5.86 -7.88
C PHE A 86 -1.86 -5.76 -9.21
N GLY A 87 -1.35 -6.37 -10.28
CA GLY A 87 -2.07 -6.47 -11.56
C GLY A 87 -3.11 -7.60 -11.52
N ALA A 88 -2.71 -8.77 -11.02
CA ALA A 88 -3.57 -9.94 -10.83
C ALA A 88 -4.73 -9.69 -9.85
N MET A 89 -4.55 -8.78 -8.89
CA MET A 89 -5.58 -8.26 -7.99
C MET A 89 -6.84 -7.86 -8.78
N PHE A 90 -6.70 -7.21 -9.94
CA PHE A 90 -7.82 -6.83 -10.82
C PHE A 90 -8.40 -7.97 -11.68
N GLU A 91 -7.72 -9.11 -11.75
CA GLU A 91 -8.12 -10.30 -12.51
C GLU A 91 -8.90 -11.32 -11.67
N VAL A 92 -8.82 -11.23 -10.33
CA VAL A 92 -9.58 -12.09 -9.40
C VAL A 92 -11.05 -11.62 -9.31
N PRO A 93 -12.05 -12.51 -9.46
CA PRO A 93 -13.45 -12.18 -9.23
C PRO A 93 -13.71 -11.77 -7.79
N VAL A 94 -14.44 -10.67 -7.59
CA VAL A 94 -14.90 -10.25 -6.26
C VAL A 94 -16.02 -11.21 -5.83
N GLU A 95 -15.81 -11.97 -4.75
CA GLU A 95 -16.88 -12.77 -4.15
C GLU A 95 -18.04 -11.84 -3.75
N THR A 96 -19.24 -12.21 -4.18
CA THR A 96 -20.47 -11.45 -3.98
C THR A 96 -20.78 -11.24 -2.50
N VAL A 97 -21.37 -10.09 -2.16
CA VAL A 97 -21.88 -9.78 -0.81
C VAL A 97 -22.63 -11.00 -0.25
N PRO A 98 -22.30 -11.50 0.96
CA PRO A 98 -22.97 -12.65 1.55
C PRO A 98 -24.50 -12.46 1.57
N GLU A 99 -25.27 -13.47 1.16
CA GLU A 99 -26.75 -13.43 1.16
C GLU A 99 -27.33 -13.10 2.55
N SER A 100 -26.60 -13.42 3.62
CA SER A 100 -26.94 -13.05 4.99
C SER A 100 -25.85 -12.19 5.64
N VAL A 101 -26.09 -10.87 5.69
CA VAL A 101 -25.30 -9.93 6.50
C VAL A 101 -25.72 -10.05 7.98
N PRO A 102 -24.79 -10.20 8.95
CA PRO A 102 -25.08 -10.19 10.39
C PRO A 102 -25.88 -8.96 10.84
N ALA A 103 -26.70 -9.11 11.89
CA ALA A 103 -27.58 -8.04 12.37
C ALA A 103 -26.79 -6.79 12.80
N GLU A 104 -25.63 -6.98 13.42
CA GLU A 104 -24.77 -5.91 13.90
C GLU A 104 -24.28 -5.01 12.75
N ILE A 105 -23.93 -5.62 11.61
CA ILE A 105 -23.50 -4.87 10.42
C ILE A 105 -24.69 -4.15 9.77
N ARG A 106 -25.90 -4.73 9.83
CA ARG A 106 -27.12 -4.08 9.34
C ARG A 106 -27.49 -2.86 10.17
N ASP A 107 -27.44 -2.98 11.48
CA ASP A 107 -27.72 -1.88 12.41
C ASP A 107 -26.70 -0.75 12.26
N GLU A 108 -25.42 -1.11 12.09
CA GLU A 108 -24.34 -0.16 11.83
C GLU A 108 -24.54 0.56 10.48
N ALA A 109 -25.01 -0.15 9.45
CA ALA A 109 -25.37 0.49 8.18
C ALA A 109 -26.59 1.41 8.27
N GLU A 110 -27.60 1.09 9.09
CA GLU A 110 -28.73 2.00 9.34
C GLU A 110 -28.27 3.29 10.03
N LYS A 111 -27.42 3.17 11.05
CA LYS A 111 -26.77 4.35 11.68
C LYS A 111 -25.94 5.12 10.66
N GLY A 112 -25.22 4.41 9.79
CA GLY A 112 -24.42 5.00 8.74
C GLY A 112 -25.24 5.84 7.77
N MET A 113 -26.37 5.31 7.29
CA MET A 113 -27.30 6.07 6.45
C MET A 113 -27.86 7.31 7.15
N LEU A 114 -28.29 7.16 8.41
CA LEU A 114 -28.84 8.28 9.18
C LEU A 114 -27.80 9.39 9.35
N SER A 115 -26.55 9.03 9.70
CA SER A 115 -25.43 9.96 9.81
C SER A 115 -25.10 10.61 8.47
N LEU A 116 -25.06 9.85 7.38
CA LEU A 116 -24.82 10.39 6.04
C LEU A 116 -25.93 11.38 5.63
N GLY A 117 -27.19 11.11 5.96
CA GLY A 117 -28.31 12.01 5.69
C GLY A 117 -28.31 13.29 6.53
N LEU A 118 -27.77 13.24 7.76
CA LEU A 118 -27.76 14.39 8.68
C LEU A 118 -26.49 15.24 8.57
N SER A 119 -25.31 14.61 8.45
CA SER A 119 -24.01 15.28 8.50
C SER A 119 -23.16 15.11 7.25
N GLY A 120 -23.60 14.34 6.24
CA GLY A 120 -22.85 14.13 5.00
C GLY A 120 -21.60 13.24 5.15
N TYR A 121 -21.38 12.65 6.33
CA TYR A 121 -20.32 11.68 6.57
C TYR A 121 -20.70 10.70 7.68
N TYR A 122 -20.00 9.58 7.69
CA TYR A 122 -20.16 8.53 8.68
C TYR A 122 -18.85 7.76 8.87
N ILE A 123 -18.54 7.38 10.11
CA ILE A 123 -17.37 6.59 10.47
C ILE A 123 -17.86 5.42 11.30
N GLY A 124 -17.52 4.20 10.87
CA GLY A 124 -17.90 3.00 11.62
C GLY A 124 -17.27 3.02 13.00
N VAL A 125 -18.06 2.81 14.06
CA VAL A 125 -17.57 2.88 15.44
C VAL A 125 -16.50 1.82 15.70
N ALA A 126 -16.64 0.65 15.07
CA ALA A 126 -15.66 -0.44 15.13
C ALA A 126 -14.36 -0.18 14.33
N GLN A 127 -14.30 0.91 13.56
CA GLN A 127 -13.24 1.18 12.58
C GLN A 127 -12.47 2.49 12.86
N GLN A 128 -12.72 3.12 14.01
CA GLN A 128 -11.87 4.20 14.52
C GLN A 128 -10.53 3.64 15.00
N ALA A 129 -9.46 4.39 14.79
CA ALA A 129 -8.15 3.95 15.26
C ALA A 129 -8.11 3.94 16.78
N ALA A 130 -7.83 2.77 17.37
CA ALA A 130 -7.71 2.62 18.82
C ALA A 130 -6.49 3.38 19.40
N ALA A 131 -5.51 3.70 18.57
CA ALA A 131 -4.32 4.47 18.93
C ALA A 131 -3.84 5.30 17.74
N LYS A 132 -3.14 6.41 18.05
CA LYS A 132 -2.51 7.26 17.05
C LYS A 132 -1.48 6.48 16.24
N LYS A 133 -1.67 6.39 14.93
CA LYS A 133 -0.72 5.77 14.00
C LYS A 133 0.43 6.75 13.74
N ALA A 134 1.66 6.29 13.53
CA ALA A 134 2.74 7.17 13.04
C ALA A 134 2.69 7.22 11.49
N PRO A 135 3.08 8.34 10.84
CA PRO A 135 3.15 8.39 9.38
C PRO A 135 4.11 7.34 8.80
N ASN A 136 3.68 6.62 7.77
CA ASN A 136 4.47 5.57 7.13
C ASN A 136 5.78 6.08 6.48
N ASN A 137 5.83 7.36 6.10
CA ASN A 137 7.03 8.00 5.54
C ASN A 137 7.89 8.75 6.60
N GLY A 138 7.51 8.67 7.89
CA GLY A 138 8.21 9.29 9.00
C GLY A 138 8.02 10.80 9.19
N SER A 139 7.29 11.50 8.31
CA SER A 139 7.15 12.97 8.39
C SER A 139 5.72 13.49 8.27
N LYS A 140 4.93 13.01 7.30
CA LYS A 140 3.56 13.46 7.02
C LYS A 140 2.68 12.29 6.64
N TYR A 141 1.44 12.27 7.11
CA TYR A 141 0.50 11.22 6.71
C TYR A 141 0.21 11.33 5.21
N SER A 142 0.50 10.27 4.48
CA SER A 142 0.23 10.16 3.07
C SER A 142 -1.22 9.73 2.83
N VAL A 143 -1.93 10.48 1.99
CA VAL A 143 -3.33 10.23 1.64
C VAL A 143 -3.39 9.88 0.16
N LEU A 144 -3.74 8.64 -0.17
CA LEU A 144 -3.98 8.24 -1.55
C LEU A 144 -5.44 8.54 -1.92
N LEU A 145 -5.65 9.49 -2.80
CA LEU A 145 -6.94 9.81 -3.41
C LEU A 145 -7.09 9.06 -4.73
N ILE A 146 -8.10 8.21 -4.83
CA ILE A 146 -8.47 7.50 -6.04
C ILE A 146 -9.74 8.16 -6.60
N GLU A 147 -9.58 8.90 -7.69
CA GLU A 147 -10.60 9.81 -8.26
C GLU A 147 -10.26 10.15 -9.72
N ASP A 148 -11.19 9.97 -10.65
CA ASP A 148 -11.00 10.31 -12.06
C ASP A 148 -11.34 11.77 -12.38
N ASN A 149 -12.21 12.42 -11.61
CA ASN A 149 -12.56 13.82 -11.84
C ASN A 149 -11.39 14.75 -11.46
N LEU A 150 -10.75 15.33 -12.47
CA LEU A 150 -9.59 16.21 -12.30
C LEU A 150 -9.86 17.46 -11.45
N GLN A 151 -11.05 18.05 -11.58
CA GLN A 151 -11.41 19.27 -10.85
C GLN A 151 -11.61 18.96 -9.37
N PHE A 152 -12.35 17.89 -9.07
CA PHE A 152 -12.59 17.43 -7.71
C PHE A 152 -11.30 16.97 -7.03
N SER A 153 -10.51 16.13 -7.69
CA SER A 153 -9.21 15.67 -7.16
C SER A 153 -8.24 16.81 -6.91
N THR A 154 -8.25 17.85 -7.75
CA THR A 154 -7.45 19.06 -7.53
C THR A 154 -7.89 19.83 -6.29
N ALA A 155 -9.21 20.01 -6.09
CA ALA A 155 -9.76 20.65 -4.90
C ALA A 155 -9.39 19.88 -3.62
N VAL A 156 -9.61 18.57 -3.59
CA VAL A 156 -9.27 17.71 -2.45
C VAL A 156 -7.76 17.70 -2.18
N ARG A 157 -6.92 17.67 -3.21
CA ARG A 157 -5.46 17.75 -3.06
C ARG A 157 -5.01 19.05 -2.39
N MET A 158 -5.59 20.19 -2.77
CA MET A 158 -5.28 21.47 -2.14
C MET A 158 -5.69 21.47 -0.67
N LEU A 159 -6.88 20.93 -0.37
CA LEU A 159 -7.40 20.79 0.97
C LEU A 159 -6.49 19.94 1.88
N LEU A 160 -6.08 18.78 1.38
CA LEU A 160 -5.18 17.88 2.10
C LEU A 160 -3.83 18.53 2.40
N LYS A 161 -3.26 19.29 1.44
CA LYS A 161 -2.02 20.04 1.65
C LYS A 161 -2.17 21.12 2.70
N LEU A 162 -3.29 21.85 2.72
CA LEU A 162 -3.58 22.89 3.70
C LEU A 162 -3.60 22.30 5.12
N GLU A 163 -4.15 21.10 5.27
CA GLU A 163 -4.25 20.38 6.54
C GLU A 163 -2.95 19.60 6.91
N GLY A 164 -1.88 19.76 6.12
CA GLY A 164 -0.56 19.19 6.42
C GLY A 164 -0.35 17.74 5.99
N TYR A 165 -1.30 17.14 5.26
CA TYR A 165 -1.17 15.81 4.67
C TYR A 165 -0.31 15.83 3.40
N GLU A 166 0.17 14.64 2.99
CA GLU A 166 0.84 14.43 1.71
C GLU A 166 -0.09 13.70 0.72
N PRO A 167 -0.82 14.43 -0.14
CA PRO A 167 -1.74 13.81 -1.07
C PRO A 167 -1.02 13.17 -2.27
N ARG A 168 -1.47 11.98 -2.62
CA ARG A 168 -1.12 11.24 -3.84
C ARG A 168 -2.41 10.98 -4.60
N VAL A 169 -2.41 11.14 -5.92
CA VAL A 169 -3.63 10.99 -6.73
C VAL A 169 -3.45 9.86 -7.73
N ALA A 170 -4.48 9.05 -7.90
CA ALA A 170 -4.60 8.05 -8.94
C ALA A 170 -5.99 8.15 -9.60
N SER A 171 -6.02 8.24 -10.92
CA SER A 171 -7.23 8.48 -11.72
C SER A 171 -7.71 7.29 -12.52
N ASN A 172 -6.88 6.24 -12.62
CA ASN A 172 -7.15 5.03 -13.38
C ASN A 172 -6.47 3.82 -12.72
N ARG A 173 -6.76 2.62 -13.23
CA ARG A 173 -6.24 1.36 -12.70
C ARG A 173 -4.71 1.34 -12.64
N GLU A 174 -4.06 1.76 -13.69
CA GLU A 174 -2.60 1.75 -13.83
C GLU A 174 -1.96 2.65 -12.78
N GLU A 175 -2.52 3.84 -12.56
CA GLU A 175 -2.09 4.77 -11.53
C GLU A 175 -2.35 4.26 -10.11
N ILE A 176 -3.47 3.58 -9.87
CA ILE A 176 -3.77 2.95 -8.57
C ILE A 176 -2.71 1.90 -8.25
N VAL A 177 -2.43 1.02 -9.22
CA VAL A 177 -1.39 -0.01 -9.09
C VAL A 177 -0.03 0.62 -8.84
N ALA A 178 0.35 1.63 -9.62
CA ALA A 178 1.61 2.34 -9.44
C ALA A 178 1.70 3.00 -8.06
N ALA A 179 0.61 3.60 -7.57
CA ALA A 179 0.57 4.24 -6.27
C ALA A 179 0.67 3.23 -5.11
N LEU A 180 0.09 2.05 -5.25
CA LEU A 180 0.18 1.01 -4.22
C LEU A 180 1.51 0.24 -4.25
N ARG A 181 2.31 0.39 -5.30
CA ARG A 181 3.63 -0.24 -5.48
C ARG A 181 4.83 0.58 -4.97
N THR A 182 4.60 1.76 -4.39
CA THR A 182 5.69 2.62 -3.91
C THR A 182 6.34 2.10 -2.63
N SER A 183 7.57 2.55 -2.35
CA SER A 183 8.36 2.20 -1.15
C SER A 183 7.62 2.42 0.17
N HIS A 184 6.75 3.43 0.23
CA HIS A 184 5.87 3.68 1.37
C HIS A 184 4.40 3.52 0.95
N LEU A 185 3.69 2.67 1.68
CA LEU A 185 2.23 2.55 1.55
C LEU A 185 1.55 3.83 2.06
N PRO A 186 0.39 4.21 1.51
CA PRO A 186 -0.37 5.33 2.03
C PRO A 186 -0.85 5.03 3.46
N ASP A 187 -0.99 6.09 4.26
CA ASP A 187 -1.50 5.98 5.62
C ASP A 187 -3.01 5.77 5.64
N VAL A 188 -3.71 6.30 4.62
CA VAL A 188 -5.16 6.20 4.39
C VAL A 188 -5.47 6.34 2.90
N ILE A 189 -6.52 5.67 2.44
CA ILE A 189 -7.05 5.75 1.08
C ILE A 189 -8.39 6.47 1.11
N LEU A 190 -8.55 7.49 0.27
CA LEU A 190 -9.84 8.07 -0.11
C LEU A 190 -10.23 7.49 -1.47
N LEU A 191 -11.35 6.78 -1.53
CA LEU A 191 -11.73 5.99 -2.71
C LEU A 191 -13.08 6.41 -3.24
N ASP A 192 -13.13 6.95 -4.46
CA ASP A 192 -14.40 7.15 -5.13
C ASP A 192 -15.10 5.82 -5.42
N VAL A 193 -16.40 5.78 -5.19
CA VAL A 193 -17.27 4.66 -5.58
C VAL A 193 -17.42 4.60 -7.10
N ASN A 194 -17.60 5.75 -7.75
CA ASN A 194 -17.97 5.83 -9.17
C ASN A 194 -16.76 6.15 -10.05
N LEU A 195 -15.91 5.16 -10.33
CA LEU A 195 -14.79 5.32 -11.26
C LEU A 195 -15.14 4.75 -12.65
N PRO A 196 -14.72 5.39 -13.76
CA PRO A 196 -14.87 4.83 -15.10
C PRO A 196 -14.15 3.49 -15.24
N GLY A 197 -14.89 2.44 -15.61
CA GLY A 197 -14.35 1.13 -15.94
C GLY A 197 -13.92 0.25 -14.75
N THR A 198 -14.06 0.71 -13.51
CA THR A 198 -13.81 -0.11 -12.30
C THR A 198 -14.72 0.38 -11.16
N ASP A 199 -15.42 -0.53 -10.48
CA ASP A 199 -16.24 -0.18 -9.32
C ASP A 199 -15.34 0.01 -8.07
N GLY A 200 -15.51 1.13 -7.35
CA GLY A 200 -14.76 1.41 -6.12
C GLY A 200 -14.94 0.33 -5.04
N PHE A 201 -16.10 -0.33 -4.98
CA PHE A 201 -16.29 -1.46 -4.07
C PHE A 201 -15.38 -2.65 -4.39
N ASP A 202 -15.07 -2.86 -5.67
CA ASP A 202 -14.18 -3.94 -6.08
C ASP A 202 -12.73 -3.63 -5.71
N ILE A 203 -12.32 -2.36 -5.83
CA ILE A 203 -11.00 -1.89 -5.35
C ILE A 203 -10.91 -2.10 -3.84
N LEU A 204 -11.94 -1.75 -3.08
CA LEU A 204 -11.99 -1.98 -1.63
C LEU A 204 -11.83 -3.47 -1.29
N ALA A 205 -12.60 -4.35 -1.93
CA ALA A 205 -12.54 -5.79 -1.68
C ALA A 205 -11.12 -6.33 -1.92
N ARG A 206 -10.50 -5.90 -3.01
CA ARG A 206 -9.13 -6.25 -3.36
C ARG A 206 -8.12 -5.73 -2.34
N VAL A 207 -8.24 -4.48 -1.90
CA VAL A 207 -7.39 -3.89 -0.85
C VAL A 207 -7.47 -4.72 0.43
N ARG A 208 -8.66 -5.24 0.77
CA ARG A 208 -8.86 -6.11 1.95
C ARG A 208 -8.32 -7.52 1.78
N GLN A 209 -8.29 -8.06 0.57
CA GLN A 209 -7.69 -9.38 0.28
C GLN A 209 -6.16 -9.32 0.29
N HIS A 210 -5.56 -8.18 -0.05
CA HIS A 210 -4.10 -8.07 -0.13
C HIS A 210 -3.45 -7.95 1.26
N PRO A 211 -2.53 -8.86 1.67
CA PRO A 211 -1.98 -8.90 3.03
C PRO A 211 -1.29 -7.61 3.48
N ALA A 212 -0.61 -6.91 2.55
CA ALA A 212 0.06 -5.64 2.85
C ALA A 212 -0.89 -4.43 2.89
N LEU A 213 -2.06 -4.50 2.26
CA LEU A 213 -2.98 -3.36 2.11
C LEU A 213 -4.18 -3.45 3.05
N ARG A 214 -4.53 -4.66 3.52
CA ARG A 214 -5.76 -4.91 4.28
C ARG A 214 -5.92 -4.06 5.54
N ALA A 215 -4.80 -3.62 6.12
CA ALA A 215 -4.76 -2.78 7.32
C ALA A 215 -4.79 -1.27 7.03
N ILE A 216 -4.72 -0.86 5.76
CA ILE A 216 -4.81 0.55 5.39
C ILE A 216 -6.27 0.99 5.55
N PRO A 217 -6.56 2.04 6.33
CA PRO A 217 -7.90 2.60 6.42
C PRO A 217 -8.38 3.09 5.04
N VAL A 218 -9.62 2.76 4.69
CA VAL A 218 -10.25 3.19 3.44
C VAL A 218 -11.51 3.98 3.78
N ILE A 219 -11.59 5.21 3.30
CA ILE A 219 -12.78 6.05 3.35
C ILE A 219 -13.38 6.12 1.95
N MET A 220 -14.63 5.67 1.82
CA MET A 220 -15.36 5.72 0.56
C MET A 220 -15.92 7.13 0.34
N LEU A 221 -15.69 7.70 -0.83
CA LEU A 221 -16.32 8.93 -1.30
C LEU A 221 -17.47 8.53 -2.22
N THR A 222 -18.70 8.91 -1.90
CA THR A 222 -19.87 8.43 -2.64
C THR A 222 -20.82 9.57 -3.01
N ALA A 223 -21.32 9.56 -4.25
CA ALA A 223 -22.49 10.38 -4.62
C ALA A 223 -23.82 9.68 -4.28
N GLN A 224 -23.77 8.38 -3.96
CA GLN A 224 -24.93 7.53 -3.71
C GLN A 224 -25.03 7.23 -2.20
N THR A 225 -26.17 7.57 -1.61
CA THR A 225 -26.48 7.33 -0.18
C THR A 225 -27.42 6.15 0.00
N SER A 226 -27.58 5.30 -1.03
CA SER A 226 -28.53 4.20 -0.95
C SER A 226 -28.11 3.21 0.14
N ARG A 227 -29.11 2.66 0.85
CA ARG A 227 -28.91 1.65 1.90
C ARG A 227 -28.02 0.49 1.44
N ARG A 228 -28.20 0.09 0.18
CA ARG A 228 -27.49 -1.05 -0.41
C ARG A 228 -26.00 -0.76 -0.56
N ASP A 229 -25.64 0.45 -0.97
CA ASP A 229 -24.25 0.82 -1.25
C ASP A 229 -23.47 1.05 0.05
N VAL A 230 -24.10 1.69 1.04
CA VAL A 230 -23.54 1.82 2.39
C VAL A 230 -23.33 0.45 3.04
N LEU A 231 -24.32 -0.45 2.93
CA LEU A 231 -24.17 -1.85 3.38
C LEU A 231 -23.03 -2.56 2.65
N ARG A 232 -22.94 -2.42 1.33
CA ARG A 232 -21.95 -3.11 0.49
C ARG A 232 -20.53 -2.77 0.92
N GLY A 233 -20.19 -1.50 1.09
CA GLY A 233 -18.83 -1.18 1.50
C GLY A 233 -18.57 -1.45 2.99
N LEU A 234 -19.59 -1.41 3.87
CA LEU A 234 -19.40 -1.72 5.30
C LEU A 234 -19.07 -3.20 5.47
N VAL A 235 -19.81 -4.06 4.78
CA VAL A 235 -19.49 -5.48 4.63
C VAL A 235 -18.13 -5.67 3.96
N GLY A 236 -17.82 -4.84 2.96
CA GLY A 236 -16.51 -4.78 2.30
C GLY A 236 -15.38 -4.25 3.18
N GLY A 237 -15.63 -3.84 4.42
CA GLY A 237 -14.62 -3.42 5.38
C GLY A 237 -14.13 -1.98 5.20
N ALA A 238 -14.91 -1.08 4.61
CA ALA A 238 -14.61 0.35 4.63
C ALA A 238 -14.61 0.91 6.06
N ASN A 239 -13.70 1.85 6.35
CA ASN A 239 -13.57 2.47 7.66
C ASN A 239 -14.48 3.70 7.82
N GLY A 240 -14.79 4.37 6.71
CA GLY A 240 -15.65 5.55 6.72
C GLY A 240 -16.28 5.84 5.35
N TYR A 241 -17.24 6.76 5.38
CA TYR A 241 -18.00 7.22 4.22
C TYR A 241 -18.15 8.72 4.26
N ILE A 242 -18.03 9.34 3.10
CA ILE A 242 -18.29 10.76 2.93
C ILE A 242 -19.14 10.93 1.67
N THR A 243 -20.26 11.64 1.78
CA THR A 243 -21.10 11.95 0.62
C THR A 243 -20.52 13.10 -0.17
N LYS A 244 -20.52 13.01 -1.50
CA LYS A 244 -20.20 14.14 -2.38
C LYS A 244 -21.48 14.95 -2.66
N PRO A 245 -21.42 16.30 -2.69
CA PRO A 245 -20.31 17.13 -2.21
C PRO A 245 -20.20 17.07 -0.68
N PHE A 246 -18.99 17.28 -0.15
CA PHE A 246 -18.74 17.33 1.29
C PHE A 246 -18.11 18.64 1.72
N GLU A 247 -18.38 18.98 2.97
CA GLU A 247 -17.70 20.07 3.68
C GLU A 247 -16.27 19.68 4.04
N HIS A 248 -15.39 20.68 4.09
CA HIS A 248 -14.00 20.50 4.50
C HIS A 248 -13.88 19.78 5.86
N GLU A 249 -14.68 20.20 6.83
CA GLU A 249 -14.64 19.65 8.19
C GLU A 249 -14.97 18.16 8.23
N ALA A 250 -15.89 17.68 7.38
CA ALA A 250 -16.27 16.28 7.30
C ALA A 250 -15.09 15.40 6.86
N LEU A 251 -14.32 15.86 5.85
CA LEU A 251 -13.12 15.16 5.39
C LEU A 251 -12.05 15.10 6.49
N VAL A 252 -11.75 16.23 7.12
CA VAL A 252 -10.70 16.30 8.15
C VAL A 252 -11.05 15.46 9.37
N LYS A 253 -12.30 15.52 9.86
CA LYS A 253 -12.77 14.68 10.96
C LYS A 253 -12.64 13.21 10.62
N SER A 254 -13.02 12.83 9.40
CA SER A 254 -12.92 11.44 8.94
C SER A 254 -11.49 10.93 8.90
N LEU A 255 -10.57 11.72 8.32
CA LEU A 255 -9.14 11.40 8.29
C LEU A 255 -8.55 11.27 9.69
N ARG A 256 -8.84 12.23 10.58
CA ARG A 256 -8.32 12.20 11.95
C ARG A 256 -8.79 10.97 12.71
N ALA A 257 -10.08 10.64 12.64
CA ALA A 257 -10.63 9.49 13.34
C ALA A 257 -10.02 8.15 12.90
N VAL A 258 -9.77 7.95 11.59
CA VAL A 258 -9.18 6.71 11.10
C VAL A 258 -7.65 6.63 11.27
N LEU A 259 -6.99 7.77 11.53
CA LEU A 259 -5.56 7.85 11.83
C LEU A 259 -5.26 7.93 13.35
N GLY A 260 -6.29 8.17 14.17
CA GLY A 260 -6.16 8.34 15.62
C GLY A 260 -5.54 9.68 16.02
N LEU A 261 -5.87 10.74 15.28
CA LEU A 261 -5.36 12.11 15.46
C LEU A 261 -6.29 13.00 16.29
#